data_AF-A0A4X1ULW3-F1
#
_entry.id   AF-A0A4X1ULW3-F1
#
_cell.length_a   1.000
_cell.length_b   1.000
_cell.length_c   1.000
_cell.angle_alpha   90.00
_cell.angle_beta   90.00
_cell.angle_gamma   90.00
#
_symmetry.space_group_name_H-M   'P 1'
#
loop_
_entity.id
_entity.type
_entity.pdbx_description
1 polymer ?
#
loop_
_entity_poly.entity_id
_entity_poly.type
_entity_poly.pdbx_seq_one_letter_code
_entity_poly.pdbx_strand_id
1 'polypeptide(L)'
;MDDKELIEYFKSQMKEDPDMASAVAAIRTLLEYLKRDKGETIQGLRANLTSAIETLCGVDSSVAVSSGGELFLRFISLTSLEYSDYSKCKKIMIERGEIFLRRISLSRKKIADMCHTFIKDGARILTHAYSRVVLRVLEAAVAAKKRFSVYITESQPDLSGQVSFHLVLCLNMPQICLSVSIAFDSHRTSLFMLLQRVSSLYGSSH
;
A
#
# COMPACT_ATOMS: atom_id res chain seq x y z
N MET A 1 -2.06 -20.48 -14.47
CA MET A 1 -1.06 -20.23 -13.41
C MET A 1 -1.49 -21.06 -12.23
N ASP A 2 -0.62 -21.94 -11.75
CA ASP A 2 -0.93 -22.73 -10.55
C ASP A 2 -0.72 -21.88 -9.28
N ASP A 3 -1.15 -22.39 -8.12
CA ASP A 3 -1.05 -21.67 -6.84
C ASP A 3 0.42 -21.41 -6.43
N LYS A 4 1.34 -22.30 -6.82
CA LYS A 4 2.75 -22.16 -6.46
C LYS A 4 3.42 -21.04 -7.26
N GLU A 5 3.16 -20.99 -8.56
CA GLU A 5 3.59 -19.95 -9.49
C GLU A 5 2.99 -18.59 -9.10
N LEU A 6 1.72 -18.55 -8.67
CA LEU A 6 1.06 -17.36 -8.12
C LEU A 6 1.82 -16.79 -6.91
N ILE A 7 2.16 -17.65 -5.94
CA ILE A 7 2.88 -17.26 -4.72
C ILE A 7 4.31 -16.81 -5.05
N GLU A 8 4.99 -17.53 -5.94
CA GLU A 8 6.34 -17.20 -6.36
C GLU A 8 6.40 -15.84 -7.06
N TYR A 9 5.44 -15.56 -7.96
CA TYR A 9 5.32 -14.27 -8.62
C TYR A 9 5.01 -13.15 -7.62
N PHE A 10 4.12 -13.36 -6.67
CA PHE A 10 3.87 -12.38 -5.60
C PHE A 10 5.13 -12.07 -4.78
N LYS A 11 5.89 -13.10 -4.39
CA LYS A 11 7.13 -12.94 -3.63
C LYS A 11 8.23 -12.27 -4.44
N SER A 12 8.34 -12.53 -5.75
CA SER A 12 9.34 -11.87 -6.59
C SER A 12 9.07 -10.37 -6.70
N GLN A 13 7.80 -9.97 -6.87
CA GLN A 13 7.41 -8.55 -6.90
C GLN A 13 7.77 -7.81 -5.61
N MET A 14 7.64 -8.45 -4.45
CA MET A 14 8.02 -7.85 -3.17
C MET A 14 9.54 -7.77 -2.95
N LYS A 15 10.32 -8.63 -3.61
CA LYS A 15 11.79 -8.59 -3.55
C LYS A 15 12.39 -7.57 -4.51
N GLU A 16 11.81 -7.42 -5.70
CA GLU A 16 12.27 -6.48 -6.73
C GLU A 16 12.12 -5.02 -6.29
N ASP A 17 10.99 -4.69 -5.65
CA ASP A 17 10.72 -3.33 -5.15
C ASP A 17 10.30 -3.39 -3.67
N PRO A 18 11.25 -3.18 -2.73
CA PRO A 18 10.97 -3.14 -1.30
C PRO A 18 9.98 -2.02 -0.90
N ASP A 19 9.80 -1.00 -1.74
CA ASP A 19 8.87 0.10 -1.51
C ASP A 19 7.46 -0.16 -2.07
N MET A 20 7.27 -1.26 -2.81
CA MET A 20 5.97 -1.70 -3.30
C MET A 20 5.07 -2.16 -2.16
N ALA A 21 3.83 -1.64 -2.12
CA ALA A 21 2.86 -2.03 -1.10
C ALA A 21 2.32 -3.44 -1.38
N SER A 22 2.08 -4.25 -0.34
CA SER A 22 1.54 -5.62 -0.48
C SER A 22 0.28 -5.68 -1.35
N ALA A 23 -0.65 -4.73 -1.18
CA ALA A 23 -1.85 -4.63 -2.02
C ALA A 23 -1.52 -4.45 -3.51
N VAL A 24 -0.52 -3.62 -3.84
CA VAL A 24 -0.12 -3.37 -5.24
C VAL A 24 0.48 -4.62 -5.86
N ALA A 25 1.33 -5.33 -5.11
CA ALA A 25 1.87 -6.60 -5.56
C ALA A 25 0.76 -7.65 -5.76
N ALA A 26 -0.17 -7.77 -4.82
CA ALA A 26 -1.30 -8.69 -4.93
C ALA A 26 -2.14 -8.39 -6.17
N ILE A 27 -2.49 -7.12 -6.42
CA ILE A 27 -3.27 -6.71 -7.59
C ILE A 27 -2.51 -7.03 -8.88
N ARG A 28 -1.20 -6.78 -8.94
CA ARG A 28 -0.38 -7.08 -10.12
C ARG A 28 -0.35 -8.59 -10.39
N THR A 29 -0.20 -9.39 -9.34
CA THR A 29 -0.26 -10.85 -9.41
C THR A 29 -1.62 -11.36 -9.89
N LEU A 30 -2.72 -10.83 -9.36
CA LEU A 30 -4.09 -11.18 -9.79
C LEU A 30 -4.39 -10.75 -11.23
N LEU A 31 -3.85 -9.61 -11.67
CA LEU A 31 -3.95 -9.17 -13.06
C LEU A 31 -3.18 -10.10 -14.00
N GLU A 32 -2.01 -10.55 -13.60
CA GLU A 32 -1.24 -11.55 -14.37
C GLU A 32 -1.96 -12.91 -14.41
N TYR A 33 -2.56 -13.33 -13.29
CA TYR A 33 -3.43 -14.50 -13.24
C TYR A 33 -4.59 -14.38 -14.24
N LEU A 34 -5.30 -13.24 -14.24
CA LEU A 34 -6.41 -12.96 -15.16
C LEU A 34 -5.98 -13.02 -16.63
N LYS A 35 -4.80 -12.51 -16.98
CA LYS A 35 -4.26 -12.58 -18.34
C LYS A 35 -3.98 -14.00 -18.80
N ARG A 36 -3.46 -14.86 -17.90
CA ARG A 36 -3.06 -16.25 -18.18
C ARG A 36 -4.17 -17.27 -17.99
N ASP A 37 -5.31 -16.88 -17.42
CA ASP A 37 -6.45 -17.77 -17.22
C ASP A 37 -6.85 -18.43 -18.55
N LYS A 38 -7.32 -19.68 -18.50
CA LYS A 38 -7.78 -20.43 -19.69
C LYS A 38 -9.24 -20.87 -19.55
N GLY A 39 -9.97 -20.36 -18.56
CA GLY A 39 -11.37 -20.66 -18.37
C GLY A 39 -12.24 -20.13 -19.51
N GLU A 40 -13.49 -20.57 -19.53
CA GLU A 40 -14.47 -20.21 -20.57
C GLU A 40 -15.70 -19.49 -20.00
N THR A 41 -15.82 -19.38 -18.67
CA THR A 41 -16.98 -18.79 -18.00
C THR A 41 -16.58 -17.68 -17.04
N ILE A 42 -17.43 -16.64 -16.96
CA ILE A 42 -17.22 -15.50 -16.06
C ILE A 42 -17.33 -15.94 -14.59
N GLN A 43 -18.26 -16.84 -14.28
CA GLN A 43 -18.44 -17.38 -12.94
C GLN A 43 -17.23 -18.22 -12.50
N GLY A 44 -16.71 -19.08 -13.39
CA GLY A 44 -15.50 -19.86 -13.13
C GLY A 44 -14.29 -18.96 -12.91
N LEU A 45 -14.10 -17.95 -13.77
CA LEU A 45 -13.02 -16.96 -13.61
C LEU A 45 -13.11 -16.21 -12.28
N ARG A 46 -14.33 -15.81 -11.87
CA ARG A 46 -14.54 -15.14 -10.59
C ARG A 46 -14.19 -16.05 -9.42
N ALA A 47 -14.64 -17.31 -9.42
CA ALA A 47 -14.31 -18.28 -8.38
C ALA A 47 -12.79 -18.52 -8.30
N ASN A 48 -12.14 -18.67 -9.45
CA ASN A 48 -10.69 -18.83 -9.55
C ASN A 48 -9.92 -17.63 -8.98
N LEU A 49 -10.36 -16.40 -9.29
CA LEU A 49 -9.76 -15.18 -8.73
C LEU A 49 -9.99 -15.04 -7.22
N THR A 50 -11.17 -15.41 -6.72
CA THR A 50 -11.43 -15.43 -5.27
C THR A 50 -10.50 -16.42 -4.57
N SER A 51 -10.35 -17.63 -5.11
CA SER A 51 -9.40 -18.62 -4.58
C SER A 51 -7.95 -18.12 -4.63
N ALA A 52 -7.55 -17.44 -5.72
CA ALA A 52 -6.23 -16.82 -5.80
C ALA A 52 -6.02 -15.73 -4.73
N ILE A 53 -7.05 -14.94 -4.41
CA ILE A 53 -7.00 -13.95 -3.31
C ILE A 53 -6.78 -14.66 -1.96
N GLU A 54 -7.52 -15.74 -1.69
CA GLU A 54 -7.36 -16.53 -0.47
C GLU A 54 -5.95 -17.13 -0.36
N THR A 55 -5.39 -17.66 -1.45
CA THR A 55 -4.02 -18.15 -1.52
C THR A 55 -3.00 -17.05 -1.20
N LEU A 56 -3.19 -15.83 -1.73
CA LEU A 56 -2.31 -14.70 -1.42
C LEU A 56 -2.44 -14.25 0.05
N CYS A 57 -3.65 -14.27 0.61
CA CYS A 57 -3.88 -13.96 2.04
C CYS A 57 -3.21 -14.98 2.97
N GLY A 58 -3.06 -16.23 2.53
CA GLY A 58 -2.30 -17.26 3.24
C GLY A 58 -0.79 -16.96 3.31
N VAL A 59 -0.26 -16.16 2.39
CA VAL A 59 1.15 -15.77 2.35
C VAL A 59 1.41 -14.46 3.09
N ASP A 60 0.52 -13.47 2.93
CA ASP A 60 0.58 -12.17 3.61
C ASP A 60 -0.76 -11.92 4.31
N SER A 61 -0.73 -11.95 5.65
CA SER A 61 -1.90 -11.78 6.51
C SER A 61 -2.36 -10.32 6.65
N SER A 62 -1.76 -9.40 5.89
CA SER A 62 -2.20 -8.01 5.84
C SER A 62 -3.62 -7.90 5.28
N VAL A 63 -4.46 -7.14 5.99
CA VAL A 63 -5.78 -6.72 5.50
C VAL A 63 -5.69 -5.97 4.17
N ALA A 64 -4.52 -5.42 3.82
CA ALA A 64 -4.31 -4.75 2.54
C ALA A 64 -4.43 -5.71 1.34
N VAL A 65 -4.01 -6.98 1.49
CA VAL A 65 -4.09 -7.98 0.41
C VAL A 65 -5.54 -8.41 0.20
N SER A 66 -6.25 -8.76 1.28
CA SER A 66 -7.66 -9.16 1.20
C SER A 66 -8.54 -8.02 0.67
N SER A 67 -8.45 -6.83 1.26
CA SER A 67 -9.22 -5.66 0.83
C SER A 67 -8.87 -5.21 -0.59
N GLY A 68 -7.58 -5.21 -0.95
CA GLY A 68 -7.11 -4.86 -2.28
C GLY A 68 -7.61 -5.85 -3.35
N GLY A 69 -7.56 -7.14 -3.05
CA GLY A 69 -8.06 -8.21 -3.92
C GLY A 69 -9.56 -8.12 -4.16
N GLU A 70 -10.36 -7.94 -3.11
CA GLU A 70 -11.81 -7.80 -3.22
C GLU A 70 -12.23 -6.54 -3.97
N LEU A 71 -11.57 -5.40 -3.72
CA LEU A 71 -11.80 -4.16 -4.47
C LEU A 71 -11.43 -4.33 -5.94
N PHE A 72 -10.34 -5.03 -6.25
CA PHE A 72 -9.93 -5.34 -7.61
C PHE A 72 -10.99 -6.19 -8.31
N LEU A 73 -11.41 -7.30 -7.69
CA LEU A 73 -12.43 -8.21 -8.22
C LEU A 73 -13.76 -7.47 -8.50
N ARG A 74 -14.20 -6.64 -7.56
CA ARG A 74 -15.39 -5.80 -7.73
C ARG A 74 -15.21 -4.81 -8.88
N PHE A 75 -14.04 -4.17 -9.00
CA PHE A 75 -13.79 -3.17 -10.03
C PHE A 75 -13.81 -3.75 -11.44
N ILE A 76 -13.21 -4.92 -11.65
CA ILE A 76 -13.15 -5.57 -12.97
C ILE A 76 -14.48 -6.20 -13.36
N SER A 77 -15.27 -6.70 -12.38
CA SER A 77 -16.54 -7.39 -12.65
C SER A 77 -17.74 -6.45 -12.85
N LEU A 78 -17.63 -5.17 -12.48
CA LEU A 78 -18.75 -4.23 -12.52
C LEU A 78 -19.35 -4.04 -13.93
N THR A 79 -18.56 -4.20 -15.00
CA THR A 79 -19.01 -4.01 -16.39
C THR A 79 -19.06 -5.30 -17.19
N SER A 80 -18.73 -6.45 -16.60
CA SER A 80 -18.74 -7.73 -17.33
C SER A 80 -20.14 -8.32 -17.53
N LEU A 81 -21.17 -7.72 -16.93
CA LEU A 81 -22.57 -8.18 -17.01
C LEU A 81 -23.28 -7.72 -18.30
N GLU A 82 -22.68 -6.83 -19.08
CA GLU A 82 -23.32 -6.20 -20.26
C GLU A 82 -23.07 -6.95 -21.57
N TYR A 83 -22.19 -7.96 -21.59
CA TYR A 83 -21.76 -8.64 -22.81
C TYR A 83 -21.95 -10.16 -22.72
N SER A 84 -22.46 -10.76 -23.79
CA SER A 84 -22.66 -12.21 -23.92
C SER A 84 -21.40 -12.99 -24.32
N ASP A 85 -20.38 -12.31 -24.85
CA ASP A 85 -19.14 -12.91 -25.32
C ASP A 85 -18.05 -12.90 -24.23
N TYR A 86 -17.68 -14.09 -23.74
CA TYR A 86 -16.63 -14.26 -22.73
C TYR A 86 -15.29 -13.63 -23.14
N SER A 87 -14.89 -13.76 -24.41
CA SER A 87 -13.60 -13.24 -24.88
C SER A 87 -13.55 -11.71 -24.80
N LYS A 88 -14.67 -11.05 -25.15
CA LYS A 88 -14.82 -9.59 -25.00
C LYS A 88 -14.85 -9.19 -23.53
N CYS A 89 -15.62 -9.89 -22.69
CA CYS A 89 -15.66 -9.65 -21.25
C CYS A 89 -14.26 -9.70 -20.62
N LYS A 90 -13.49 -10.75 -20.93
CA LYS A 90 -12.14 -10.93 -20.40
C LYS A 90 -11.20 -9.80 -20.81
N LYS A 91 -11.24 -9.38 -22.08
CA LYS A 91 -10.45 -8.24 -22.56
C LYS A 91 -10.78 -6.95 -21.80
N ILE A 92 -12.06 -6.67 -21.59
CA ILE A 92 -12.52 -5.50 -20.82
C ILE A 92 -12.07 -5.61 -19.36
N MET A 93 -12.16 -6.80 -18.74
CA MET A 93 -11.69 -7.02 -17.37
C MET A 93 -10.18 -6.75 -17.23
N ILE A 94 -9.37 -7.18 -18.21
CA ILE A 94 -7.92 -6.93 -18.24
C ILE A 94 -7.65 -5.43 -18.36
N GLU A 95 -8.31 -4.74 -19.30
CA GLU A 95 -8.14 -3.28 -19.50
C GLU A 95 -8.49 -2.51 -18.22
N ARG A 96 -9.60 -2.87 -17.58
CA ARG A 96 -10.00 -2.28 -16.29
C ARG A 96 -9.00 -2.60 -15.19
N GLY A 97 -8.47 -3.82 -15.16
CA GLY A 97 -7.44 -4.22 -14.22
C GLY A 97 -6.18 -3.38 -14.35
N GLU A 98 -5.73 -3.09 -15.58
CA GLU A 98 -4.60 -2.19 -15.86
C GLU A 98 -4.88 -0.75 -15.40
N ILE A 99 -6.09 -0.24 -15.64
CA ILE A 99 -6.51 1.09 -15.16
C ILE A 99 -6.48 1.15 -13.63
N PHE A 100 -6.99 0.11 -12.97
CA PHE A 100 -7.02 0.02 -11.51
C PHE A 100 -5.61 -0.01 -10.92
N LEU A 101 -4.73 -0.86 -11.48
CA LEU A 101 -3.33 -0.97 -11.07
C LEU A 101 -2.60 0.37 -11.25
N ARG A 102 -2.81 1.06 -12.38
CA ARG A 102 -2.23 2.38 -12.64
C ARG A 102 -2.68 3.41 -11.61
N ARG A 103 -3.99 3.45 -11.31
CA ARG A 103 -4.56 4.40 -10.33
C ARG A 103 -3.96 4.20 -8.93
N ILE A 104 -3.86 2.95 -8.48
CA ILE A 104 -3.32 2.66 -7.15
C ILE A 104 -1.81 2.92 -7.11
N SER A 105 -1.08 2.59 -8.17
CA SER A 105 0.37 2.87 -8.25
C SER A 105 0.68 4.37 -8.16
N LEU A 106 -0.17 5.21 -8.76
CA LEU A 106 -0.02 6.68 -8.72
C LEU A 106 -0.58 7.33 -7.45
N SER A 107 -1.40 6.60 -6.67
CA SER A 107 -2.12 7.16 -5.53
C SER A 107 -1.18 7.76 -4.47
N ARG A 108 -0.05 7.12 -4.18
CA ARG A 108 0.93 7.60 -3.19
C ARG A 108 1.50 8.96 -3.56
N LYS A 109 1.87 9.14 -4.83
CA LYS A 109 2.38 10.42 -5.33
C LYS A 109 1.29 11.50 -5.24
N LYS A 110 0.07 11.16 -5.67
CA LYS A 110 -1.07 12.08 -5.58
C LYS A 110 -1.37 12.51 -4.14
N ILE A 111 -1.28 11.59 -3.18
CA ILE A 111 -1.42 11.90 -1.75
C ILE A 111 -0.32 12.87 -1.31
N ALA A 112 0.94 12.65 -1.68
CA ALA A 112 2.04 13.55 -1.35
C ALA A 112 1.82 14.98 -1.92
N ASP A 113 1.45 15.06 -3.20
CA ASP A 113 1.20 16.33 -3.91
C ASP A 113 0.00 17.10 -3.34
N MET A 114 -0.98 16.42 -2.74
CA MET A 114 -2.09 17.09 -2.05
C MET A 114 -1.75 17.43 -0.60
N CYS A 115 -1.15 16.50 0.13
CA CYS A 115 -1.01 16.61 1.58
C CYS A 115 0.12 17.55 2.02
N HIS A 116 1.15 17.76 1.21
CA HIS A 116 2.24 18.67 1.58
C HIS A 116 1.72 20.10 1.84
N THR A 117 0.58 20.49 1.26
CA THR A 117 -0.06 21.80 1.45
C THR A 117 -0.52 22.04 2.89
N PHE A 118 -0.90 20.99 3.63
CA PHE A 118 -1.33 21.09 5.03
C PHE A 118 -0.16 21.32 6.00
N ILE A 119 1.07 20.99 5.60
CA ILE A 119 2.27 21.30 6.39
C ILE A 119 2.53 22.81 6.26
N LYS A 120 2.45 23.55 7.37
CA LYS A 120 2.78 24.98 7.41
C LYS A 120 4.27 25.19 7.68
N ASP A 121 4.79 26.36 7.32
CA ASP A 121 6.15 26.74 7.72
C ASP A 121 6.22 26.89 9.25
N GLY A 122 7.30 26.38 9.85
CA GLY A 122 7.47 26.26 11.30
C GLY A 122 6.65 25.16 11.97
N ALA A 123 5.96 24.29 11.20
CA ALA A 123 5.15 23.22 11.79
C ALA A 123 6.02 22.20 12.56
N ARG A 124 5.43 21.63 13.60
CA ARG A 124 5.96 20.51 14.36
C ARG A 124 5.08 19.31 14.10
N ILE A 125 5.63 18.29 13.45
CA ILE A 125 4.91 17.11 12.98
C ILE A 125 5.27 15.93 13.88
N LEU A 126 4.30 15.14 14.32
CA LEU A 126 4.53 13.86 15.00
C LEU A 126 4.04 12.73 14.11
N THR A 127 4.92 11.76 13.84
CA THR A 127 4.59 10.53 13.12
C THR A 127 4.89 9.31 13.97
N HIS A 128 4.07 8.28 13.78
CA HIS A 128 4.26 6.97 14.40
C HIS A 128 4.71 5.96 13.35
N ALA A 129 5.69 5.14 13.72
CA ALA A 129 6.22 4.04 12.93
C ALA A 129 6.78 4.46 11.56
N TYR A 130 7.23 3.47 10.81
CA TYR A 130 7.58 3.66 9.41
C TYR A 130 6.31 3.73 8.53
N SER A 131 6.19 4.81 7.76
CA SER A 131 5.16 4.96 6.74
C SER A 131 5.73 5.54 5.46
N ARG A 132 5.65 4.74 4.38
CA ARG A 132 6.08 5.14 3.03
C ARG A 132 5.30 6.36 2.52
N VAL A 133 4.00 6.45 2.82
CA VAL A 133 3.17 7.57 2.37
C VAL A 133 3.56 8.84 3.11
N VAL A 134 3.74 8.76 4.44
CA VAL A 134 4.17 9.93 5.25
C VAL A 134 5.54 10.40 4.78
N LEU A 135 6.49 9.49 4.56
CA LEU A 135 7.81 9.84 4.04
C LEU A 135 7.73 10.62 2.72
N ARG A 136 6.92 10.17 1.76
CA ARG A 136 6.70 10.90 0.49
C ARG A 136 6.06 12.28 0.69
N VAL A 137 5.14 12.43 1.65
CA VAL A 137 4.55 13.73 1.99
C VAL A 137 5.61 14.67 2.56
N LEU A 138 6.49 14.18 3.44
CA LEU A 138 7.60 14.96 4.01
C LEU A 138 8.60 15.37 2.91
N GLU A 139 8.95 14.47 2.00
CA GLU A 139 9.79 14.76 0.83
C GLU A 139 9.19 15.87 -0.03
N ALA A 140 7.89 15.79 -0.34
CA ALA A 140 7.18 16.82 -1.10
C ALA A 140 7.16 18.17 -0.36
N ALA A 141 7.06 18.18 0.97
CA ALA A 141 7.12 19.40 1.77
C ALA A 141 8.52 20.03 1.78
N VAL A 142 9.59 19.21 1.85
CA VAL A 142 10.99 19.66 1.73
C VAL A 142 11.24 20.22 0.33
N ALA A 143 10.78 19.54 -0.72
CA ALA A 143 10.89 20.01 -2.11
C ALA A 143 10.16 21.35 -2.32
N ALA A 144 9.06 21.57 -1.59
CA ALA A 144 8.34 22.84 -1.54
C ALA A 144 9.01 23.90 -0.64
N LYS A 145 10.24 23.66 -0.15
CA LYS A 145 11.06 24.56 0.68
C LYS A 145 10.40 24.98 2.00
N LYS A 146 9.57 24.12 2.58
CA LYS A 146 8.96 24.37 3.91
C LYS A 146 9.93 23.99 5.01
N ARG A 147 9.99 24.79 6.08
CA ARG A 147 10.75 24.48 7.29
C ARG A 147 9.80 23.88 8.31
N PHE A 148 10.11 22.72 8.85
CA PHE A 148 9.31 22.07 9.88
C PHE A 148 10.19 21.10 10.66
N SER A 149 9.72 20.69 11.84
CA SER A 149 10.38 19.65 12.64
C SER A 149 9.52 18.39 12.68
N VAL A 150 10.19 17.23 12.82
CA VAL A 150 9.51 15.94 12.84
C VAL A 150 9.91 15.16 14.10
N TYR A 151 8.92 14.78 14.88
CA TYR A 151 9.02 13.83 15.97
C TYR A 151 8.58 12.47 15.45
N ILE A 152 9.40 11.45 15.66
CA ILE A 152 9.14 10.09 15.22
C ILE A 152 9.13 9.21 16.45
N THR A 153 8.05 8.47 16.67
CA THR A 153 8.04 7.51 17.77
C THR A 153 8.90 6.31 17.45
N GLU A 154 9.58 5.72 18.43
CA GLU A 154 10.40 4.52 18.23
C GLU A 154 9.62 3.32 17.70
N SER A 155 8.33 3.22 18.05
CA SER A 155 7.40 2.19 17.59
C SER A 155 7.83 0.77 17.97
N GLN A 156 7.87 0.51 19.28
CA GLN A 156 7.98 -0.87 19.77
C GLN A 156 6.72 -1.69 19.41
N PRO A 157 6.85 -2.99 19.13
CA PRO A 157 8.07 -3.82 19.26
C PRO A 157 8.96 -3.89 18.01
N ASP A 158 8.50 -3.43 16.84
CA ASP A 158 9.22 -3.64 15.57
C ASP A 158 10.34 -2.61 15.30
N LEU A 159 10.46 -1.59 16.15
CA LEU A 159 11.42 -0.48 16.05
C LEU A 159 11.39 0.23 14.70
N SER A 160 10.25 0.14 13.99
CA SER A 160 10.10 0.70 12.64
C SER A 160 10.28 2.23 12.61
N GLY A 161 10.09 2.91 13.75
CA GLY A 161 10.38 4.32 13.90
C GLY A 161 11.84 4.68 13.63
N GLN A 162 12.78 3.79 13.99
CA GLN A 162 14.22 4.01 13.76
C GLN A 162 14.55 4.02 12.26
N VAL A 163 13.90 3.15 11.47
CA VAL A 163 14.03 3.13 10.00
C VAL A 163 13.55 4.45 9.41
N SER A 164 12.38 4.92 9.85
CA SER A 164 11.83 6.21 9.44
C SER A 164 12.77 7.36 9.78
N PHE A 165 13.34 7.35 11.00
CA PHE A 165 14.30 8.36 11.45
C PHE A 165 15.53 8.42 10.56
N HIS A 166 16.13 7.27 10.22
CA HIS A 166 17.29 7.23 9.33
C HIS A 166 16.97 7.76 7.93
N LEU A 167 15.82 7.37 7.35
CA LEU A 167 15.39 7.83 6.03
C LEU A 167 15.15 9.35 6.01
N VAL A 168 14.53 9.90 7.04
CA VAL A 168 14.29 11.35 7.15
C VAL A 168 15.60 12.11 7.36
N LEU A 169 16.57 11.54 8.08
CA LEU A 169 17.90 12.14 8.24
C LEU A 169 18.62 12.30 6.89
N CYS A 170 18.50 11.29 6.00
CA CYS A 170 19.05 11.37 4.64
C CYS A 170 18.40 12.48 3.78
N LEU A 171 17.24 13.01 4.16
CA LEU A 171 16.58 14.13 3.47
C LEU A 171 17.14 15.51 3.87
N ASN A 172 18.21 15.56 4.68
CA ASN A 172 18.85 16.79 5.17
C ASN A 172 17.90 17.71 5.97
N MET A 173 16.95 17.13 6.69
CA MET A 173 16.06 17.91 7.56
C MET A 173 16.74 18.24 8.90
N PRO A 174 16.80 19.52 9.30
CA PRO A 174 17.64 19.96 10.42
C PRO A 174 17.08 19.67 11.81
N GLN A 175 15.78 19.32 11.95
CA GLN A 175 15.13 19.18 13.26
C GLN A 175 14.28 17.90 13.35
N ILE A 176 14.93 16.78 13.65
CA ILE A 176 14.30 15.47 13.79
C ILE A 176 14.60 14.93 15.19
N CYS A 177 13.58 14.41 15.87
CA CYS A 177 13.72 13.77 17.18
C CYS A 177 13.08 12.38 17.18
N LEU A 178 13.82 11.37 17.64
CA LEU A 178 13.25 10.07 17.99
C LEU A 178 12.70 10.14 19.41
N SER A 179 11.45 9.73 19.60
CA SER A 179 10.76 9.81 20.89
C SER A 179 10.20 8.45 21.32
N VAL A 180 10.19 8.21 22.62
CA VAL A 180 9.61 7.03 23.24
C VAL A 180 8.16 7.30 23.71
N SER A 181 7.70 8.56 23.72
CA SER A 181 6.40 8.92 24.31
C SER A 181 5.63 9.97 23.50
N ILE A 182 4.57 9.50 22.82
CA ILE A 182 3.58 10.34 22.13
C ILE A 182 2.96 11.36 23.09
N ALA A 183 2.63 10.95 24.31
CA ALA A 183 1.95 11.79 25.30
C ALA A 183 2.77 13.03 25.68
N PHE A 184 4.10 12.88 25.79
CA PHE A 184 4.99 13.98 26.15
C PHE A 184 5.11 15.00 25.01
N ASP A 185 5.22 14.53 23.77
CA ASP A 185 5.41 15.39 22.60
C ASP A 185 4.10 15.97 22.04
N SER A 186 2.96 15.43 22.44
CA SER A 186 1.64 15.86 21.95
C SER A 186 1.40 17.35 22.16
N HIS A 187 1.72 17.88 23.34
CA HIS A 187 1.57 19.32 23.65
C HIS A 187 2.49 20.23 22.82
N ARG A 188 3.54 19.68 22.22
CA ARG A 188 4.51 20.42 21.40
C ARG A 188 4.22 20.29 19.90
N THR A 189 3.28 19.43 19.52
CA THR A 189 3.00 19.07 18.13
C THR A 189 1.85 19.88 17.56
N SER A 190 2.02 20.38 16.34
CA SER A 190 0.98 21.12 15.62
C SER A 190 0.19 20.25 14.62
N LEU A 191 0.77 19.13 14.18
CA LEU A 191 0.16 18.22 13.21
C LEU A 191 0.57 16.78 13.50
N PHE A 192 -0.41 15.88 13.60
CA PHE A 192 -0.17 14.45 13.70
C PHE A 192 -0.36 13.80 12.33
N MET A 193 0.64 13.04 11.89
CA MET A 193 0.57 12.23 10.68
C MET A 193 0.69 10.75 11.04
N LEU A 194 -0.37 10.00 10.77
CA LEU A 194 -0.42 8.56 11.03
C LEU A 194 -0.90 7.86 9.76
N LEU A 195 -0.31 6.71 9.46
CA LEU A 195 -0.87 5.79 8.47
C LEU A 195 -1.63 4.70 9.22
N GLN A 196 -2.82 4.39 8.75
CA GLN A 196 -3.54 3.22 9.22
C GLN A 196 -2.85 1.95 8.68
N ARG A 197 -2.08 1.28 9.53
CA ARG A 197 -1.60 -0.08 9.29
C ARG A 197 -2.48 -1.02 10.13
N VAL A 198 -3.42 -1.71 9.50
CA VAL A 198 -4.18 -2.77 10.18
C VAL A 198 -3.36 -4.04 10.10
N SER A 199 -2.38 -4.16 10.99
CA SER A 199 -1.76 -5.44 11.29
C SER A 199 -2.76 -6.21 12.15
N SER A 200 -3.13 -7.44 11.75
CA SER A 200 -3.85 -8.33 12.66
C SER A 200 -3.02 -8.47 13.93
N LEU A 201 -3.56 -8.07 15.08
CA LEU A 201 -2.89 -8.19 16.39
C LEU A 201 -2.75 -9.65 16.86
N TYR A 202 -3.16 -10.63 16.04
CA TYR A 202 -2.88 -12.03 16.29
C TYR A 202 -1.51 -12.41 15.72
N GLY A 203 -0.48 -12.18 16.53
CA GLY A 203 0.78 -12.88 16.36
C GLY A 203 0.55 -14.38 16.44
N SER A 204 0.90 -15.11 15.39
CA SER A 204 1.07 -16.55 15.46
C SER A 204 2.25 -16.84 16.37
N SER A 205 1.96 -17.16 17.62
CA SER A 205 2.86 -17.94 18.47
C SER A 205 2.92 -19.36 17.91
N HIS A 206 3.97 -19.69 17.16
CA HIS A 206 4.41 -21.06 16.93
C HIS A 206 5.93 -21.11 16.93
#